data_AF-A0A965C381-F1
#
_entry.id   AF-A0A965C381-F1
#
_cell.length_a   1.000
_cell.length_b   1.000
_cell.length_c   1.000
_cell.angle_alpha   90.00
_cell.angle_beta   90.00
_cell.angle_gamma   90.00
#
_symmetry.space_group_name_H-M   'P 1'
#
loop_
_entity.id
_entity.type
_entity.pdbx_description
1 polymer ?
#
loop_
_entity_poly.entity_id
_entity_poly.type
_entity_poly.pdbx_seq_one_letter_code
_entity_poly.pdbx_strand_id
1 'polypeptide(L)'
;MLNLVIQRGRLFLVIAILSVLPFGCSRSDQIQQGITKIVIDSSKSEKATFAGTKFGPSGSVGTYDKIRGVAFGQIDPNDPRNQVITDIANAKRNPTTGMVEYSFDFFILKPSDLSKGGHKVFYESPNRGNKTYASFAGMAGTANNPGAGGASDISATAPYPGFLLDRGYTLVWSGWDAEPMSATASDLIKATLPLAVNSDGSSITGPMYEYLVFDNPTTKCAATYYSPASTDTSKATLTKRRSLTDTPIVVPSNAWAWGGPSTCSTSSTSTMTNSIAFVDGSAFQQSWIYELTYTAKDPYVATVGFAAMRDFLSWLRNAKVDTEGTENPLAGDIKSIVSWTLSQPARLMNDFVWLGFNQALDGSKVFDGALNFIGGGNGLGINYRFAQVGRTERNRQNHIAQLEGVFPFSYTTTTDSLTGKTDGKFVRCNATKTCPKVMNVYSSNEMWVKSGSLLTTHPNTGLDVEEPPEVRNYLVSSGPHGSGTQSTATSPSGSNSQFNSQVDANPLLRALWVALDEWIMAGTPPPPSANAIRKFRHQWIYSLVL
;
A
#
# COMPACT_ATOMS: atom_id res chain seq x y z
N MET A 1 -6.08 28.62 -86.70
CA MET A 1 -6.34 29.93 -87.34
C MET A 1 -6.68 30.93 -86.25
N LEU A 2 -6.02 32.09 -86.34
CA LEU A 2 -6.30 33.43 -85.78
C LEU A 2 -6.91 33.64 -84.38
N ASN A 3 -6.18 34.48 -83.63
CA ASN A 3 -6.56 35.26 -82.46
C ASN A 3 -7.84 36.10 -82.64
N LEU A 4 -8.52 36.40 -81.53
CA LEU A 4 -8.88 37.79 -81.20
C LEU A 4 -9.03 37.98 -79.68
N VAL A 5 -8.49 39.11 -79.22
CA VAL A 5 -8.32 39.59 -77.83
C VAL A 5 -9.58 40.35 -77.37
N ILE A 6 -9.84 40.44 -76.05
CA ILE A 6 -10.17 41.70 -75.32
C ILE A 6 -10.27 41.47 -73.79
N GLN A 7 -9.42 42.23 -73.08
CA GLN A 7 -9.35 42.59 -71.66
C GLN A 7 -10.51 43.54 -71.26
N ARG A 8 -10.86 43.94 -70.02
CA ARG A 8 -10.37 43.87 -68.64
C ARG A 8 -11.48 44.49 -67.75
N GLY A 9 -11.50 44.15 -66.46
CA GLY A 9 -12.16 44.94 -65.42
C GLY A 9 -11.97 44.31 -64.03
N ARG A 10 -10.88 44.64 -63.33
CA ARG A 10 -10.57 44.18 -61.97
C ARG A 10 -10.93 45.28 -60.96
N LEU A 11 -11.77 44.96 -59.99
CA LEU A 11 -12.00 45.75 -58.77
C LEU A 11 -11.07 45.22 -57.67
N PHE A 12 -10.25 46.09 -57.08
CA PHE A 12 -9.34 45.77 -55.97
C PHE A 12 -10.10 45.81 -54.64
N LEU A 13 -10.08 44.72 -53.87
CA LEU A 13 -10.47 44.69 -52.47
C LEU A 13 -9.20 44.77 -51.61
N VAL A 14 -9.04 45.86 -50.86
CA VAL A 14 -7.98 46.05 -49.87
C VAL A 14 -8.40 45.33 -48.60
N ILE A 15 -7.72 44.23 -48.26
CA ILE A 15 -7.86 43.56 -46.95
C ILE A 15 -6.80 44.15 -46.01
N ALA A 16 -7.25 44.89 -45.01
CA ALA A 16 -6.42 45.36 -43.91
C ALA A 16 -6.04 44.16 -43.01
N ILE A 17 -4.74 43.89 -42.91
CA ILE A 17 -4.19 42.92 -41.96
C ILE A 17 -4.14 43.60 -40.60
N LEU A 18 -5.10 43.28 -39.72
CA LEU A 18 -5.02 43.58 -38.29
C LEU A 18 -4.00 42.63 -37.65
N SER A 19 -2.84 43.17 -37.30
CA SER A 19 -1.84 42.53 -36.46
C SER A 19 -2.41 42.31 -35.06
N VAL A 20 -2.91 41.11 -34.80
CA VAL A 20 -3.24 40.66 -33.44
C VAL A 20 -1.93 40.35 -32.73
N LEU A 21 -1.51 41.25 -31.85
CA LEU A 21 -0.49 40.99 -30.84
C LEU A 21 -0.86 39.69 -30.10
N PRO A 22 0.07 38.74 -29.90
CA PRO A 22 -0.22 37.60 -29.06
C PRO A 22 -0.44 38.14 -27.65
N PHE A 23 -1.68 38.05 -27.16
CA PHE A 23 -1.94 38.05 -25.73
C PHE A 23 -1.04 36.96 -25.16
N GLY A 24 0.01 37.37 -24.45
CA GLY A 24 0.73 36.46 -23.60
C GLY A 24 -0.30 35.85 -22.65
N CYS A 25 -0.57 34.55 -22.82
CA CYS A 25 -1.07 33.75 -21.73
C CYS A 25 -0.09 34.01 -20.58
N SER A 26 -0.50 34.83 -19.61
CA SER A 26 0.00 34.63 -18.26
C SER A 26 -0.15 33.15 -18.00
N ARG A 27 0.96 32.42 -17.82
CA ARG A 27 0.93 31.21 -16.99
C ARG A 27 0.19 31.68 -15.75
N SER A 28 -1.07 31.29 -15.57
CA SER A 28 -1.58 31.26 -14.21
C SER A 28 -0.56 30.44 -13.47
N ASP A 29 -0.02 30.96 -12.36
CA ASP A 29 0.72 30.17 -11.40
C ASP A 29 -0.23 29.04 -10.96
N GLN A 30 -0.25 27.95 -11.73
CA GLN A 30 -1.00 26.75 -11.40
C GLN A 30 -0.30 26.26 -10.15
N ILE A 31 -0.98 26.39 -9.02
CA ILE A 31 -0.50 25.91 -7.74
C ILE A 31 -0.07 24.46 -7.93
N GLN A 32 1.22 24.21 -7.76
CA GLN A 32 1.81 22.92 -8.08
C GLN A 32 1.25 21.83 -7.16
N GLN A 33 0.64 20.80 -7.75
CA GLN A 33 0.32 19.56 -7.06
C GLN A 33 1.52 18.60 -7.03
N GLY A 34 1.54 17.73 -6.05
CA GLY A 34 2.62 16.78 -5.76
C GLY A 34 3.48 17.24 -4.58
N ILE A 35 4.75 16.79 -4.56
CA ILE A 35 5.72 17.16 -3.52
C ILE A 35 6.07 18.63 -3.62
N THR A 36 5.85 19.37 -2.53
CA THR A 36 6.15 20.80 -2.43
C THR A 36 7.44 21.04 -1.66
N LYS A 37 7.68 20.26 -0.59
CA LYS A 37 8.80 20.45 0.32
C LYS A 37 9.33 19.11 0.84
N ILE A 38 10.65 18.97 0.86
CA ILE A 38 11.40 17.89 1.48
C ILE A 38 12.25 18.49 2.60
N VAL A 39 12.12 17.93 3.81
CA VAL A 39 12.96 18.30 4.95
C VAL A 39 13.79 17.10 5.33
N ILE A 40 15.10 17.17 5.07
CA ILE A 40 16.07 16.15 5.50
C ILE A 40 16.41 16.38 6.97
N ASP A 41 16.21 15.36 7.78
CA ASP A 41 16.63 15.33 9.19
C ASP A 41 18.11 14.92 9.24
N SER A 42 18.99 15.93 9.28
CA SER A 42 20.44 15.73 9.33
C SER A 42 20.89 15.00 10.59
N SER A 43 20.14 15.10 11.70
CA SER A 43 20.45 14.42 12.96
C SER A 43 20.21 12.91 12.92
N LYS A 44 19.33 12.46 12.01
CA LYS A 44 19.02 11.04 11.80
C LYS A 44 19.58 10.49 10.50
N SER A 45 20.16 11.33 9.67
CA SER A 45 20.85 10.93 8.44
C SER A 45 22.32 10.62 8.72
N GLU A 46 22.92 9.74 7.92
CA GLU A 46 24.28 9.25 8.14
C GLU A 46 24.98 9.00 6.81
N LYS A 47 26.20 9.51 6.67
CA LYS A 47 27.09 9.18 5.55
C LYS A 47 27.86 7.91 5.87
N ALA A 48 28.02 7.03 4.88
CA ALA A 48 28.71 5.74 5.06
C ALA A 48 28.18 4.95 6.27
N THR A 49 26.86 4.75 6.32
CA THR A 49 26.17 3.99 7.37
C THR A 49 26.61 2.53 7.42
N PHE A 50 26.11 1.77 8.39
CA PHE A 50 26.61 0.42 8.72
C PHE A 50 28.09 0.42 9.12
N ALA A 51 28.54 1.45 9.84
CA ALA A 51 29.94 1.64 10.25
C ALA A 51 30.93 1.62 9.07
N GLY A 52 30.55 2.15 7.90
CA GLY A 52 31.39 2.21 6.71
C GLY A 52 31.57 0.88 5.98
N THR A 53 30.72 -0.11 6.24
CA THR A 53 30.76 -1.40 5.54
C THR A 53 30.65 -1.20 4.02
N LYS A 54 31.48 -1.92 3.25
CA LYS A 54 31.48 -1.90 1.79
C LYS A 54 30.68 -3.08 1.25
N PHE A 55 29.83 -2.81 0.27
CA PHE A 55 28.94 -3.78 -0.35
C PHE A 55 29.36 -4.10 -1.79
N GLY A 56 28.88 -5.25 -2.25
CA GLY A 56 29.10 -5.81 -3.57
C GLY A 56 30.34 -6.69 -3.66
N PRO A 57 30.49 -7.47 -4.74
CA PRO A 57 31.66 -8.31 -4.95
C PRO A 57 32.94 -7.46 -4.84
N SER A 58 33.82 -7.84 -3.91
CA SER A 58 35.05 -7.11 -3.55
C SER A 58 34.84 -5.61 -3.24
N GLY A 59 33.67 -5.22 -2.73
CA GLY A 59 33.34 -3.84 -2.37
C GLY A 59 33.04 -2.92 -3.57
N SER A 60 32.63 -3.48 -4.71
CA SER A 60 32.39 -2.74 -5.96
C SER A 60 31.28 -1.70 -5.90
N VAL A 61 30.25 -1.90 -5.09
CA VAL A 61 29.16 -0.91 -4.88
C VAL A 61 29.61 0.19 -3.92
N GLY A 62 30.49 -0.13 -2.97
CA GLY A 62 31.01 0.80 -1.99
C GLY A 62 30.13 0.93 -0.74
N THR A 63 30.14 2.10 -0.10
CA THR A 63 29.37 2.38 1.12
C THR A 63 27.97 2.88 0.79
N TYR A 64 27.08 2.90 1.79
CA TYR A 64 25.73 3.45 1.67
C TYR A 64 25.54 4.68 2.55
N ASP A 65 24.74 5.63 2.07
CA ASP A 65 24.23 6.75 2.86
C ASP A 65 22.80 6.45 3.33
N LYS A 66 22.51 6.84 4.56
CA LYS A 66 21.18 6.83 5.17
C LYS A 66 20.62 8.25 5.17
N ILE A 67 19.46 8.44 4.55
CA ILE A 67 18.77 9.74 4.50
C ILE A 67 17.38 9.55 5.11
N ARG A 68 17.06 10.38 6.09
CA ARG A 68 15.77 10.39 6.78
C ARG A 68 15.17 11.78 6.72
N GLY A 69 13.85 11.88 6.68
CA GLY A 69 13.20 13.18 6.64
C GLY A 69 11.69 13.09 6.58
N VAL A 70 11.08 14.25 6.35
CA VAL A 70 9.64 14.42 6.15
C VAL A 70 9.43 15.08 4.80
N ALA A 71 8.52 14.53 4.01
CA ALA A 71 8.05 15.14 2.77
C ALA A 71 6.66 15.74 2.99
N PHE A 72 6.41 16.87 2.36
CA PHE A 72 5.13 17.56 2.33
C PHE A 72 4.68 17.67 0.88
N GLY A 73 3.38 17.54 0.66
CA GLY A 73 2.78 17.70 -0.65
C GLY A 73 1.32 18.10 -0.57
N GLN A 74 0.77 18.36 -1.74
CA GLN A 74 -0.62 18.77 -1.87
C GLN A 74 -1.22 18.26 -3.18
N ILE A 75 -2.51 17.96 -3.20
CA ILE A 75 -3.24 17.52 -4.39
C ILE A 75 -4.47 18.39 -4.65
N ASP A 76 -4.80 18.58 -5.93
CA ASP A 76 -6.04 19.22 -6.34
C ASP A 76 -7.19 18.21 -6.23
N PRO A 77 -8.23 18.47 -5.40
CA PRO A 77 -9.39 17.60 -5.29
C PRO A 77 -10.23 17.52 -6.57
N ASN A 78 -10.06 18.45 -7.51
CA ASN A 78 -10.77 18.48 -8.78
C ASN A 78 -10.03 17.77 -9.91
N ASP A 79 -8.76 17.39 -9.71
CA ASP A 79 -8.02 16.61 -10.70
C ASP A 79 -8.68 15.23 -10.88
N PRO A 80 -9.01 14.81 -12.11
CA PRO A 80 -9.65 13.52 -12.37
C PRO A 80 -8.90 12.32 -11.79
N ARG A 81 -7.57 12.40 -11.63
CA ARG A 81 -6.75 11.34 -11.04
C ARG A 81 -6.93 11.21 -9.54
N ASN A 82 -7.33 12.31 -8.87
CA ASN A 82 -7.57 12.33 -7.43
C ASN A 82 -9.06 12.12 -7.12
N GLN A 83 -9.98 12.32 -8.07
CA GLN A 83 -11.43 12.12 -7.88
C GLN A 83 -11.83 10.67 -7.55
N VAL A 84 -10.95 9.69 -7.76
CA VAL A 84 -11.15 8.31 -7.32
C VAL A 84 -11.07 8.15 -5.78
N ILE A 85 -10.47 9.13 -5.09
CA ILE A 85 -10.32 9.13 -3.63
C ILE A 85 -11.68 9.42 -2.98
N THR A 86 -12.19 8.48 -2.21
CA THR A 86 -13.40 8.65 -1.40
C THR A 86 -13.21 9.81 -0.44
N ASP A 87 -14.23 10.68 -0.34
CA ASP A 87 -14.27 11.90 0.46
C ASP A 87 -13.27 13.01 0.05
N ILE A 88 -12.63 12.94 -1.12
CA ILE A 88 -11.72 14.01 -1.57
C ILE A 88 -12.39 15.37 -1.71
N ALA A 89 -13.68 15.40 -2.10
CA ALA A 89 -14.46 16.63 -2.17
C ALA A 89 -14.69 17.26 -0.78
N ASN A 90 -14.81 16.42 0.24
CA ASN A 90 -14.98 16.78 1.65
C ASN A 90 -13.65 16.97 2.40
N ALA A 91 -12.52 16.62 1.79
CA ALA A 91 -11.21 16.77 2.41
C ALA A 91 -10.98 18.22 2.84
N LYS A 92 -10.49 18.42 4.06
CA LYS A 92 -10.08 19.72 4.57
C LYS A 92 -8.99 20.29 3.65
N ARG A 93 -9.22 21.51 3.18
CA ARG A 93 -8.35 22.19 2.22
C ARG A 93 -7.56 23.29 2.91
N ASN A 94 -6.36 23.57 2.39
CA ASN A 94 -5.64 24.77 2.72
C ASN A 94 -6.45 25.99 2.21
N PRO A 95 -6.79 26.97 3.07
CA PRO A 95 -7.64 28.08 2.68
C PRO A 95 -6.98 29.05 1.68
N THR A 96 -5.64 29.08 1.65
CA THR A 96 -4.86 29.92 0.73
C THR A 96 -4.72 29.28 -0.64
N THR A 97 -4.44 27.97 -0.69
CA THR A 97 -4.17 27.27 -1.96
C THR A 97 -5.37 26.54 -2.54
N GLY A 98 -6.39 26.25 -1.72
CA GLY A 98 -7.52 25.40 -2.11
C GLY A 98 -7.17 23.92 -2.28
N MET A 99 -5.91 23.54 -2.01
CA MET A 99 -5.41 22.17 -2.19
C MET A 99 -5.60 21.33 -0.93
N VAL A 100 -5.56 20.01 -1.10
CA VAL A 100 -5.60 19.04 0.00
C VAL A 100 -4.16 18.66 0.34
N GLU A 101 -3.72 19.00 1.56
CA GLU A 101 -2.33 18.81 2.00
C GLU A 101 -2.13 17.46 2.70
N TYR A 102 -0.92 16.93 2.58
CA TYR A 102 -0.46 15.75 3.31
C TYR A 102 1.04 15.89 3.66
N SER A 103 1.49 15.07 4.60
CA SER A 103 2.93 14.88 4.85
C SER A 103 3.21 13.44 5.24
N PHE A 104 4.47 13.01 5.12
CA PHE A 104 4.88 11.67 5.54
C PHE A 104 6.38 11.59 5.84
N ASP A 105 6.73 10.68 6.73
CA ASP A 105 8.12 10.31 6.98
C ASP A 105 8.68 9.51 5.79
N PHE A 106 9.95 9.69 5.47
CA PHE A 106 10.66 8.85 4.50
C PHE A 106 12.02 8.38 5.02
N PHE A 107 12.49 7.28 4.44
CA PHE A 107 13.80 6.70 4.71
C PHE A 107 14.40 6.22 3.39
N ILE A 108 15.66 6.57 3.12
CA ILE A 108 16.39 6.14 1.92
C ILE A 108 17.73 5.56 2.34
N LEU A 109 18.06 4.37 1.83
CA LEU A 109 19.42 3.86 1.77
C LEU A 109 19.87 3.90 0.31
N LYS A 110 20.92 4.63 0.00
CA LYS A 110 21.47 4.69 -1.38
C LYS A 110 22.98 4.47 -1.35
N PRO A 111 23.59 3.95 -2.43
CA PRO A 111 25.04 4.02 -2.59
C PRO A 111 25.54 5.46 -2.37
N SER A 112 26.64 5.59 -1.62
CA SER A 112 27.28 6.91 -1.39
C SER A 112 27.75 7.51 -2.72
N ASP A 113 28.25 6.66 -3.63
CA ASP A 113 28.58 6.97 -5.01
C ASP A 113 27.54 6.32 -5.94
N LEU A 114 26.63 7.13 -6.47
CA LEU A 114 25.53 6.65 -7.31
C LEU A 114 26.01 6.00 -8.61
N SER A 115 27.19 6.37 -9.12
CA SER A 115 27.76 5.76 -10.33
C SER A 115 28.15 4.28 -10.17
N LYS A 116 28.27 3.82 -8.91
CA LYS A 116 28.53 2.42 -8.54
C LYS A 116 27.26 1.67 -8.13
N GLY A 117 26.12 2.36 -8.14
CA GLY A 117 24.82 1.79 -7.83
C GLY A 117 24.23 0.99 -8.99
N GLY A 118 23.13 0.31 -8.69
CA GLY A 118 22.33 -0.41 -9.68
C GLY A 118 21.35 0.48 -10.43
N HIS A 119 21.18 1.74 -10.03
CA HIS A 119 20.19 2.69 -10.57
C HIS A 119 18.74 2.19 -10.47
N LYS A 120 18.47 1.34 -9.47
CA LYS A 120 17.21 0.61 -9.27
C LYS A 120 16.72 0.85 -7.86
N VAL A 121 15.46 1.25 -7.74
CA VAL A 121 14.81 1.45 -6.45
C VAL A 121 14.06 0.18 -6.04
N PHE A 122 14.44 -0.36 -4.88
CA PHE A 122 13.62 -1.25 -4.08
C PHE A 122 12.75 -0.37 -3.18
N TYR A 123 11.46 -0.30 -3.47
CA TYR A 123 10.52 0.43 -2.64
C TYR A 123 9.72 -0.53 -1.77
N GLU A 124 9.68 -0.29 -0.46
CA GLU A 124 8.77 -0.99 0.44
C GLU A 124 7.81 0.01 1.10
N SER A 125 6.51 -0.20 0.90
CA SER A 125 5.50 0.42 1.75
C SER A 125 5.55 -0.21 3.15
N PRO A 126 5.73 0.57 4.21
CA PRO A 126 5.78 0.04 5.58
C PRO A 126 4.49 -0.69 5.96
N ASN A 127 4.62 -1.86 6.61
CA ASN A 127 3.50 -2.63 7.15
C ASN A 127 3.16 -2.08 8.54
N ARG A 128 2.05 -1.33 8.65
CA ARG A 128 1.63 -0.65 9.89
C ARG A 128 2.77 0.22 10.46
N GLY A 129 3.49 0.89 9.56
CA GLY A 129 4.67 1.70 9.85
C GLY A 129 5.99 0.94 10.01
N ASN A 130 5.99 -0.39 10.05
CA ASN A 130 7.20 -1.20 10.18
C ASN A 130 7.81 -1.56 8.83
N LYS A 131 9.15 -1.62 8.77
CA LYS A 131 9.91 -2.18 7.65
C LYS A 131 10.06 -3.69 7.87
N THR A 132 9.79 -4.47 6.84
CA THR A 132 9.71 -5.95 6.89
C THR A 132 10.70 -6.64 5.95
N TYR A 133 11.46 -5.88 5.16
CA TYR A 133 12.46 -6.40 4.23
C TYR A 133 13.62 -7.21 4.85
N ALA A 134 13.89 -7.10 6.16
CA ALA A 134 15.15 -7.54 6.76
C ALA A 134 15.49 -9.02 6.48
N SER A 135 14.54 -9.94 6.67
CA SER A 135 14.73 -11.37 6.40
C SER A 135 14.97 -11.66 4.92
N PHE A 136 14.26 -10.97 4.04
CA PHE A 136 14.43 -11.07 2.59
C PHE A 136 15.84 -10.59 2.16
N ALA A 137 16.29 -9.47 2.74
CA ALA A 137 17.54 -8.81 2.39
C ALA A 137 18.79 -9.34 3.13
N GLY A 138 18.64 -10.32 4.03
CA GLY A 138 19.78 -10.85 4.79
C GLY A 138 20.32 -9.88 5.84
N MET A 139 19.43 -9.15 6.52
CA MET A 139 19.74 -8.21 7.60
C MET A 139 19.32 -8.80 8.96
N ALA A 140 20.07 -8.51 10.02
CA ALA A 140 19.82 -8.97 11.40
C ALA A 140 19.44 -7.83 12.37
N GLY A 141 19.53 -6.58 11.90
CA GLY A 141 19.48 -5.37 12.71
C GLY A 141 18.12 -4.82 13.10
N THR A 142 18.14 -3.56 13.57
CA THR A 142 16.91 -2.79 13.85
C THR A 142 16.13 -2.54 12.56
N ALA A 143 15.13 -3.37 12.28
CA ALA A 143 14.43 -3.39 10.99
C ALA A 143 13.91 -2.00 10.57
N ASN A 144 13.43 -1.19 11.53
CA ASN A 144 12.90 0.14 11.28
C ASN A 144 13.96 1.25 11.16
N ASN A 145 15.21 1.01 11.58
CA ASN A 145 16.29 2.00 11.51
C ASN A 145 17.61 1.35 11.05
N PRO A 146 17.63 0.75 9.85
CA PRO A 146 18.81 0.05 9.38
C PRO A 146 20.01 0.99 9.27
N GLY A 147 21.14 0.51 9.76
CA GLY A 147 22.37 1.26 9.93
C GLY A 147 22.64 1.66 11.38
N ALA A 148 21.60 1.73 12.23
CA ALA A 148 21.75 2.13 13.64
C ALA A 148 22.57 1.13 14.47
N GLY A 149 22.54 -0.17 14.14
CA GLY A 149 23.39 -1.19 14.75
C GLY A 149 24.79 -1.29 14.11
N GLY A 150 25.13 -0.40 13.17
CA GLY A 150 26.38 -0.47 12.42
C GLY A 150 26.46 -1.76 11.58
N ALA A 151 27.64 -2.37 11.51
CA ALA A 151 27.85 -3.62 10.76
C ALA A 151 27.03 -4.81 11.28
N SER A 152 26.61 -4.78 12.55
CA SER A 152 25.80 -5.85 13.15
C SER A 152 24.37 -5.93 12.60
N ASP A 153 23.92 -4.88 11.90
CA ASP A 153 22.63 -4.91 11.22
C ASP A 153 22.63 -5.86 10.00
N ILE A 154 23.81 -6.30 9.55
CA ILE A 154 23.98 -7.26 8.46
C ILE A 154 24.06 -8.66 9.06
N SER A 155 23.20 -9.58 8.60
CA SER A 155 23.18 -10.94 9.17
C SER A 155 24.36 -11.76 8.65
N ALA A 156 25.37 -11.98 9.49
CA ALA A 156 26.53 -12.82 9.14
C ALA A 156 26.18 -14.30 8.87
N THR A 157 25.02 -14.76 9.32
CA THR A 157 24.54 -16.13 9.14
C THR A 157 23.50 -16.28 8.04
N ALA A 158 23.07 -15.18 7.40
CA ALA A 158 22.17 -15.26 6.26
C ALA A 158 22.89 -15.91 5.07
N PRO A 159 22.20 -16.71 4.24
CA PRO A 159 22.77 -17.25 3.00
C PRO A 159 23.23 -16.16 2.01
N TYR A 160 22.58 -15.00 2.05
CA TYR A 160 22.92 -13.81 1.24
C TYR A 160 22.86 -12.56 2.12
N PRO A 161 23.89 -12.31 2.95
CA PRO A 161 23.96 -11.12 3.80
C PRO A 161 23.91 -9.85 2.95
N GLY A 162 23.10 -8.86 3.33
CA GLY A 162 23.03 -7.59 2.61
C GLY A 162 22.63 -7.72 1.13
N PHE A 163 21.84 -8.74 0.77
CA PHE A 163 21.50 -9.15 -0.60
C PHE A 163 21.19 -7.99 -1.56
N LEU A 164 20.40 -7.00 -1.09
CA LEU A 164 20.01 -5.82 -1.87
C LEU A 164 21.16 -4.80 -1.97
N LEU A 165 21.86 -4.54 -0.88
CA LEU A 165 22.93 -3.55 -0.84
C LEU A 165 24.13 -4.01 -1.69
N ASP A 166 24.43 -5.30 -1.67
CA ASP A 166 25.45 -5.95 -2.51
C ASP A 166 25.18 -5.87 -4.01
N ARG A 167 23.93 -5.58 -4.39
CA ARG A 167 23.50 -5.42 -5.79
C ARG A 167 23.30 -3.96 -6.18
N GLY A 168 23.65 -3.02 -5.31
CA GLY A 168 23.56 -1.58 -5.62
C GLY A 168 22.14 -1.03 -5.61
N TYR A 169 21.15 -1.72 -5.04
CA TYR A 169 19.79 -1.19 -4.97
C TYR A 169 19.72 0.01 -4.03
N THR A 170 19.01 1.05 -4.46
CA THR A 170 18.55 2.11 -3.56
C THR A 170 17.28 1.62 -2.87
N LEU A 171 17.25 1.56 -1.54
CA LEU A 171 16.06 1.16 -0.78
C LEU A 171 15.32 2.41 -0.32
N VAL A 172 14.01 2.45 -0.53
CA VAL A 172 13.15 3.58 -0.20
C VAL A 172 11.93 3.12 0.59
N TRP A 173 11.62 3.83 1.67
CA TRP A 173 10.38 3.70 2.43
C TRP A 173 9.72 5.07 2.56
N SER A 174 8.40 5.12 2.48
CA SER A 174 7.62 6.33 2.75
C SER A 174 6.33 6.00 3.49
N GLY A 175 5.87 6.95 4.31
CA GLY A 175 4.59 6.85 4.97
C GLY A 175 3.45 6.92 3.97
N TRP A 176 2.44 6.09 4.20
CA TRP A 176 1.19 6.07 3.43
C TRP A 176 -0.01 5.93 4.37
N ASP A 177 0.18 5.26 5.50
CA ASP A 177 -0.80 5.03 6.55
C ASP A 177 -0.70 6.10 7.64
N ALA A 178 -1.84 6.66 8.05
CA ALA A 178 -1.94 7.58 9.19
C ALA A 178 -1.91 6.85 10.54
N GLU A 179 -2.05 5.53 10.55
CA GLU A 179 -2.32 4.73 11.74
C GLU A 179 -1.37 3.54 11.84
N PRO A 180 -0.06 3.79 12.02
CA PRO A 180 0.88 2.71 12.22
C PRO A 180 0.50 1.97 13.50
N MET A 181 0.21 0.68 13.37
CA MET A 181 -0.23 -0.20 14.44
C MET A 181 0.95 -0.97 15.06
N SER A 182 1.85 -0.28 15.80
CA SER A 182 2.72 -0.91 16.81
C SER A 182 2.98 -0.01 18.03
N ALA A 183 2.62 -0.48 19.22
CA ALA A 183 2.74 0.27 20.50
C ALA A 183 4.18 0.30 21.03
N THR A 184 5.01 -0.65 20.59
CA THR A 184 6.35 -0.89 21.12
C THR A 184 7.45 -0.65 20.10
N ALA A 185 7.10 -0.38 18.83
CA ALA A 185 8.10 -0.15 17.80
C ALA A 185 8.55 1.31 17.77
N SER A 186 9.88 1.49 17.73
CA SER A 186 10.51 2.77 17.40
C SER A 186 10.70 2.92 15.89
N ASP A 187 10.98 4.15 15.46
CA ASP A 187 11.33 4.49 14.07
C ASP A 187 10.29 4.07 13.01
N LEU A 188 9.02 4.06 13.41
CA LEU A 188 7.89 3.85 12.50
C LEU A 188 7.85 4.96 11.43
N ILE A 189 7.43 4.59 10.23
CA ILE A 189 7.24 5.49 9.10
C ILE A 189 5.74 5.72 8.92
N LYS A 190 5.27 6.96 9.05
CA LYS A 190 3.84 7.32 9.03
C LYS A 190 3.53 8.47 8.09
N ALA A 191 2.25 8.62 7.76
CA ALA A 191 1.70 9.77 7.07
C ALA A 191 0.83 10.63 8.01
N THR A 192 0.70 11.91 7.69
CA THR A 192 -0.37 12.78 8.17
C THR A 192 -1.31 13.02 7.00
N LEU A 193 -2.54 12.54 7.14
CA LEU A 193 -3.57 12.60 6.10
C LEU A 193 -4.67 13.60 6.50
N PRO A 194 -5.34 14.24 5.53
CA PRO A 194 -6.37 15.23 5.81
C PRO A 194 -7.63 14.59 6.38
N LEU A 195 -8.35 15.32 7.22
CA LEU A 195 -9.71 14.97 7.65
C LEU A 195 -10.73 15.32 6.57
N ALA A 196 -11.80 14.55 6.47
CA ALA A 196 -13.00 14.94 5.75
C ALA A 196 -13.96 15.69 6.69
N VAL A 197 -14.49 16.81 6.22
CA VAL A 197 -15.35 17.72 6.99
C VAL A 197 -16.60 18.10 6.18
N ASN A 198 -17.66 18.52 6.88
CA ASN A 198 -18.80 19.15 6.25
C ASN A 198 -18.40 20.51 5.65
N SER A 199 -19.25 21.06 4.78
CA SER A 199 -18.98 22.35 4.11
C SER A 199 -18.84 23.54 5.07
N ASP A 200 -19.42 23.44 6.27
CA ASP A 200 -19.29 24.44 7.34
C ASP A 200 -18.04 24.22 8.22
N GLY A 201 -17.22 23.22 7.90
CA GLY A 201 -16.02 22.84 8.65
C GLY A 201 -16.28 21.94 9.87
N SER A 202 -17.54 21.58 10.15
CA SER A 202 -17.88 20.65 11.23
C SER A 202 -17.49 19.21 10.89
N SER A 203 -17.35 18.38 11.93
CA SER A 203 -16.97 16.97 11.79
C SER A 203 -18.01 16.16 11.04
N ILE A 204 -17.56 15.32 10.09
CA ILE A 204 -18.40 14.27 9.53
C ILE A 204 -18.56 13.15 10.57
N THR A 205 -19.80 12.69 10.75
CA THR A 205 -20.12 11.54 11.61
C THR A 205 -20.75 10.41 10.81
N GLY A 206 -20.64 9.18 11.29
CA GLY A 206 -21.26 8.03 10.63
C GLY A 206 -21.12 6.73 11.40
N PRO A 207 -21.79 5.67 10.94
CA PRO A 207 -21.75 4.37 11.62
C PRO A 207 -20.36 3.76 11.56
N MET A 208 -19.97 3.14 12.66
CA MET A 208 -18.69 2.48 12.83
C MET A 208 -18.87 1.16 13.57
N TYR A 209 -18.02 0.19 13.23
CA TYR A 209 -18.07 -1.16 13.76
C TYR A 209 -16.69 -1.62 14.18
N GLU A 210 -16.56 -2.11 15.41
CA GLU A 210 -15.38 -2.81 15.88
C GLU A 210 -15.63 -4.30 16.05
N TYR A 211 -14.71 -5.12 15.53
CA TYR A 211 -14.65 -6.55 15.80
C TYR A 211 -13.44 -6.82 16.69
N LEU A 212 -13.70 -7.29 17.91
CA LEU A 212 -12.69 -7.41 18.96
C LEU A 212 -12.61 -8.86 19.44
N VAL A 213 -11.44 -9.47 19.27
CA VAL A 213 -11.14 -10.82 19.75
C VAL A 213 -9.73 -10.82 20.33
N PHE A 214 -9.58 -11.39 21.52
CA PHE A 214 -8.30 -11.49 22.20
C PHE A 214 -7.99 -12.94 22.53
N ASP A 215 -6.82 -13.42 22.12
CA ASP A 215 -6.38 -14.79 22.36
C ASP A 215 -5.74 -14.99 23.75
N ASN A 216 -6.00 -14.07 24.68
CA ASN A 216 -5.53 -14.13 26.06
C ASN A 216 -6.65 -13.72 27.04
N PRO A 217 -6.58 -14.13 28.32
CA PRO A 217 -7.56 -13.76 29.34
C PRO A 217 -7.19 -12.50 30.15
N THR A 218 -6.23 -11.69 29.68
CA THR A 218 -5.64 -10.57 30.45
C THR A 218 -5.92 -9.19 29.85
N THR A 219 -6.33 -9.08 28.59
CA THR A 219 -6.65 -7.80 27.95
C THR A 219 -7.87 -7.15 28.61
N LYS A 220 -7.72 -5.94 29.16
CA LYS A 220 -8.78 -5.21 29.89
C LYS A 220 -9.40 -4.04 29.14
N CYS A 221 -8.81 -3.64 28.02
CA CYS A 221 -9.28 -2.53 27.22
C CYS A 221 -9.09 -2.83 25.74
N ALA A 222 -9.90 -2.19 24.90
CA ALA A 222 -9.82 -2.32 23.45
C ALA A 222 -9.86 -0.94 22.80
N ALA A 223 -8.93 -0.71 21.87
CA ALA A 223 -8.92 0.50 21.06
C ALA A 223 -10.01 0.48 20.00
N THR A 224 -10.57 1.64 19.75
CA THR A 224 -11.42 1.91 18.58
C THR A 224 -10.59 2.59 17.51
N TYR A 225 -10.94 2.33 16.26
CA TYR A 225 -10.25 2.86 15.09
C TYR A 225 -10.50 4.36 14.93
N TYR A 226 -11.73 4.80 15.21
CA TYR A 226 -12.14 6.20 15.19
C TYR A 226 -12.81 6.63 16.49
N SER A 227 -12.72 7.92 16.80
CA SER A 227 -13.34 8.48 18.00
C SER A 227 -14.86 8.45 17.89
N PRO A 228 -15.58 8.14 18.98
CA PRO A 228 -17.03 8.21 19.00
C PRO A 228 -17.51 9.67 18.97
N ALA A 229 -18.62 9.91 18.31
CA ALA A 229 -19.33 11.19 18.35
C ALA A 229 -19.92 11.49 19.74
N SER A 230 -20.17 10.45 20.55
CA SER A 230 -20.65 10.57 21.92
C SER A 230 -20.06 9.47 22.80
N THR A 231 -19.65 9.81 24.01
CA THR A 231 -19.22 8.85 25.05
C THR A 231 -20.37 8.33 25.91
N ASP A 232 -21.62 8.63 25.53
CA ASP A 232 -22.80 8.01 26.11
C ASP A 232 -22.95 6.58 25.59
N THR A 233 -22.70 5.59 26.45
CA THR A 233 -22.74 4.17 26.08
C THR A 233 -24.12 3.68 25.68
N SER A 234 -25.20 4.41 26.01
CA SER A 234 -26.56 4.09 25.53
C SER A 234 -26.75 4.37 24.03
N LYS A 235 -25.85 5.15 23.42
CA LYS A 235 -25.82 5.46 21.98
C LYS A 235 -24.89 4.53 21.19
N ALA A 236 -24.37 3.51 21.83
CA ALA A 236 -23.54 2.48 21.24
C ALA A 236 -24.08 1.11 21.67
N THR A 237 -23.69 0.06 20.96
CA THR A 237 -24.07 -1.31 21.31
C THR A 237 -22.84 -2.18 21.30
N LEU A 238 -22.51 -2.73 22.47
CA LEU A 238 -21.51 -3.77 22.62
C LEU A 238 -22.23 -5.10 22.76
N THR A 239 -21.90 -6.05 21.91
CA THR A 239 -22.37 -7.43 22.04
C THR A 239 -21.20 -8.38 22.20
N LYS A 240 -21.47 -9.58 22.70
CA LYS A 240 -20.50 -10.67 22.77
C LYS A 240 -21.11 -12.00 22.37
N ARG A 241 -20.32 -12.87 21.76
CA ARG A 241 -20.68 -14.25 21.43
C ARG A 241 -19.46 -15.15 21.39
N ARG A 242 -19.66 -16.47 21.53
CA ARG A 242 -18.57 -17.43 21.52
C ARG A 242 -18.17 -17.83 20.09
N SER A 243 -19.15 -18.01 19.22
CA SER A 243 -18.98 -18.40 17.81
C SER A 243 -19.73 -17.43 16.89
N LEU A 244 -19.28 -17.28 15.65
CA LEU A 244 -19.92 -16.40 14.64
C LEU A 244 -21.36 -16.80 14.31
N THR A 245 -21.75 -18.04 14.58
CA THR A 245 -23.12 -18.54 14.36
C THR A 245 -24.01 -18.38 15.59
N ASP A 246 -23.45 -18.00 16.74
CA ASP A 246 -24.21 -17.85 17.96
C ASP A 246 -24.98 -16.51 17.94
N THR A 247 -26.14 -16.49 18.61
CA THR A 247 -26.90 -15.27 18.82
C THR A 247 -26.08 -14.29 19.69
N PRO A 248 -25.82 -13.05 19.23
CA PRO A 248 -25.10 -12.07 20.03
C PRO A 248 -25.81 -11.74 21.34
N ILE A 249 -25.04 -11.70 22.44
CA ILE A 249 -25.52 -11.31 23.77
C ILE A 249 -25.16 -9.84 23.97
N VAL A 250 -26.16 -8.98 24.20
CA VAL A 250 -25.92 -7.57 24.51
C VAL A 250 -25.20 -7.45 25.85
N VAL A 251 -24.09 -6.71 25.87
CA VAL A 251 -23.45 -6.25 27.10
C VAL A 251 -24.19 -4.97 27.53
N PRO A 252 -24.80 -4.92 28.72
CA PRO A 252 -25.52 -3.74 29.19
C PRO A 252 -24.68 -2.47 29.10
N SER A 253 -25.27 -1.35 28.68
CA SER A 253 -24.55 -0.09 28.46
C SER A 253 -23.86 0.46 29.73
N ASN A 254 -24.34 0.09 30.91
CA ASN A 254 -23.72 0.46 32.19
C ASN A 254 -22.61 -0.51 32.66
N ALA A 255 -22.36 -1.60 31.94
CA ALA A 255 -21.32 -2.59 32.29
C ALA A 255 -19.96 -2.29 31.65
N TRP A 256 -19.90 -1.37 30.70
CA TRP A 256 -18.68 -0.93 30.04
C TRP A 256 -18.67 0.59 29.90
N ALA A 257 -17.50 1.17 29.70
CA ALA A 257 -17.32 2.60 29.57
C ALA A 257 -16.30 2.91 28.47
N TRP A 258 -16.41 4.12 27.92
CA TRP A 258 -15.37 4.71 27.11
C TRP A 258 -14.21 5.13 28.02
N GLY A 259 -12.98 4.69 27.71
CA GLY A 259 -11.79 5.05 28.46
C GLY A 259 -11.24 6.44 28.11
N GLY A 260 -11.53 6.95 26.92
CA GLY A 260 -10.92 8.17 26.36
C GLY A 260 -9.71 7.89 25.47
N PRO A 261 -9.16 8.90 24.78
CA PRO A 261 -8.02 8.72 23.88
C PRO A 261 -6.78 8.17 24.60
N SER A 262 -6.05 7.25 23.94
CA SER A 262 -4.75 6.72 24.42
C SER A 262 -4.76 6.03 25.79
N THR A 263 -5.93 5.72 26.36
CA THR A 263 -6.06 5.08 27.68
C THR A 263 -5.83 3.57 27.68
N CYS A 264 -5.89 2.96 26.50
CA CYS A 264 -5.44 1.60 26.28
C CYS A 264 -4.11 1.66 25.51
N SER A 265 -3.16 0.77 25.82
CA SER A 265 -2.00 0.58 24.95
C SER A 265 -2.51 0.03 23.63
N THR A 266 -2.74 0.94 22.69
CA THR A 266 -3.10 0.57 21.33
C THR A 266 -1.83 0.58 20.53
N SER A 267 -1.79 -0.29 19.54
CA SER A 267 -0.72 -0.27 18.57
C SER A 267 -0.74 1.01 17.72
N SER A 268 -1.87 1.73 17.66
CA SER A 268 -2.03 2.95 16.87
C SER A 268 -1.46 4.17 17.60
N THR A 269 -0.62 4.95 16.91
CA THR A 269 -0.24 6.31 17.34
C THR A 269 -1.27 7.37 16.92
N SER A 270 -2.42 6.96 16.40
CA SER A 270 -3.48 7.86 15.95
C SER A 270 -4.09 8.61 17.13
N THR A 271 -4.10 9.94 17.03
CA THR A 271 -4.81 10.84 17.95
C THR A 271 -6.33 10.73 17.83
N MET A 272 -6.81 9.90 16.90
CA MET A 272 -8.22 9.69 16.61
C MET A 272 -8.80 8.47 17.31
N THR A 273 -8.01 7.68 18.05
CA THR A 273 -8.53 6.50 18.76
C THR A 273 -9.19 6.87 20.08
N ASN A 274 -10.26 6.15 20.42
CA ASN A 274 -10.79 6.05 21.78
C ASN A 274 -10.63 4.59 22.26
N SER A 275 -11.00 4.27 23.49
CA SER A 275 -11.00 2.89 23.98
C SER A 275 -12.28 2.54 24.73
N ILE A 276 -12.54 1.25 24.86
CA ILE A 276 -13.56 0.71 25.76
C ILE A 276 -12.94 -0.22 26.80
N ALA A 277 -13.52 -0.25 27.99
CA ALA A 277 -13.18 -1.18 29.07
C ALA A 277 -14.43 -1.53 29.90
N PHE A 278 -14.41 -2.66 30.61
CA PHE A 278 -15.49 -3.00 31.55
C PHE A 278 -15.38 -2.18 32.83
N VAL A 279 -16.52 -1.72 33.35
CA VAL A 279 -16.59 -0.86 34.56
C VAL A 279 -16.08 -1.59 35.80
N ASP A 280 -16.25 -2.91 35.86
CA ASP A 280 -15.77 -3.77 36.94
C ASP A 280 -14.26 -4.08 36.86
N GLY A 281 -13.56 -3.57 35.85
CA GLY A 281 -12.13 -3.80 35.63
C GLY A 281 -11.78 -5.22 35.15
N SER A 282 -12.78 -6.00 34.74
CA SER A 282 -12.60 -7.34 34.18
C SER A 282 -11.90 -7.31 32.82
N ALA A 283 -11.28 -8.44 32.47
CA ALA A 283 -10.71 -8.65 31.14
C ALA A 283 -11.79 -9.10 30.14
N PHE A 284 -11.55 -8.83 28.86
CA PHE A 284 -12.30 -9.48 27.78
C PHE A 284 -12.14 -11.00 27.89
N GLN A 285 -13.22 -11.72 27.64
CA GLN A 285 -13.21 -13.18 27.68
C GLN A 285 -12.36 -13.72 26.52
N GLN A 286 -11.39 -14.57 26.84
CA GLN A 286 -10.48 -15.14 25.85
C GLN A 286 -11.25 -15.83 24.72
N SER A 287 -10.91 -15.46 23.49
CA SER A 287 -11.47 -15.97 22.23
C SER A 287 -12.99 -15.76 22.05
N TRP A 288 -13.63 -14.94 22.88
CA TRP A 288 -14.97 -14.44 22.59
C TRP A 288 -14.91 -13.32 21.55
N ILE A 289 -15.95 -13.26 20.73
CA ILE A 289 -16.16 -12.24 19.72
C ILE A 289 -16.96 -11.13 20.38
N TYR A 290 -16.36 -9.95 20.48
CA TYR A 290 -17.04 -8.73 20.89
C TYR A 290 -17.24 -7.84 19.67
N GLU A 291 -18.44 -7.29 19.55
CA GLU A 291 -18.82 -6.42 18.44
C GLU A 291 -19.35 -5.11 18.99
N LEU A 292 -18.69 -4.00 18.65
CA LEU A 292 -19.08 -2.66 19.07
C LEU A 292 -19.59 -1.87 17.86
N THR A 293 -20.85 -1.47 17.88
CA THR A 293 -21.42 -0.52 16.90
C THR A 293 -21.65 0.83 17.56
N TYR A 294 -21.20 1.91 16.93
CA TYR A 294 -21.33 3.27 17.43
C TYR A 294 -21.29 4.28 16.28
N THR A 295 -21.63 5.54 16.57
CA THR A 295 -21.39 6.64 15.62
C THR A 295 -20.00 7.20 15.84
N ALA A 296 -19.12 7.07 14.86
CA ALA A 296 -17.79 7.68 14.85
C ALA A 296 -17.82 9.10 14.28
N LYS A 297 -16.71 9.82 14.43
CA LYS A 297 -16.50 11.17 13.90
C LYS A 297 -15.06 11.35 13.38
N ASP A 298 -14.83 12.45 12.66
CA ASP A 298 -13.52 12.87 12.15
C ASP A 298 -12.84 11.82 11.23
N PRO A 299 -13.50 11.34 10.16
CA PRO A 299 -12.87 10.41 9.23
C PRO A 299 -11.70 11.08 8.49
N TYR A 300 -10.56 10.42 8.43
CA TYR A 300 -9.46 10.84 7.55
C TYR A 300 -9.67 10.30 6.13
N VAL A 301 -9.13 11.03 5.14
CA VAL A 301 -9.18 10.67 3.72
C VAL A 301 -8.01 9.73 3.42
N ALA A 302 -8.17 8.45 3.78
CA ALA A 302 -7.08 7.47 3.80
C ALA A 302 -6.36 7.29 2.46
N THR A 303 -7.09 7.33 1.34
CA THR A 303 -6.51 7.08 0.01
C THR A 303 -5.61 8.23 -0.48
N VAL A 304 -5.57 9.37 0.22
CA VAL A 304 -4.51 10.39 0.02
C VAL A 304 -3.12 9.80 0.28
N GLY A 305 -3.00 8.74 1.11
CA GLY A 305 -1.77 7.99 1.25
C GLY A 305 -1.23 7.42 -0.06
N PHE A 306 -2.10 7.02 -1.00
CA PHE A 306 -1.67 6.53 -2.32
C PHE A 306 -1.20 7.67 -3.22
N ALA A 307 -1.85 8.83 -3.15
CA ALA A 307 -1.38 10.04 -3.84
C ALA A 307 -0.01 10.45 -3.32
N ALA A 308 0.19 10.44 -1.99
CA ALA A 308 1.48 10.73 -1.38
C ALA A 308 2.60 9.80 -1.87
N MET A 309 2.34 8.49 -1.95
CA MET A 309 3.27 7.51 -2.54
C MET A 309 3.57 7.80 -4.01
N ARG A 310 2.53 7.99 -4.83
CA ARG A 310 2.63 8.31 -6.27
C ARG A 310 3.52 9.53 -6.47
N ASP A 311 3.22 10.60 -5.76
CA ASP A 311 3.85 11.91 -5.95
C ASP A 311 5.30 11.89 -5.45
N PHE A 312 5.58 11.18 -4.36
CA PHE A 312 6.95 11.02 -3.84
C PHE A 312 7.86 10.26 -4.81
N LEU A 313 7.40 9.12 -5.31
CA LEU A 313 8.19 8.28 -6.19
C LEU A 313 8.34 8.91 -7.59
N SER A 314 7.31 9.62 -8.06
CA SER A 314 7.41 10.46 -9.25
C SER A 314 8.44 11.58 -9.05
N TRP A 315 8.45 12.25 -7.89
CA TRP A 315 9.42 13.31 -7.58
C TRP A 315 10.85 12.74 -7.52
N LEU A 316 11.06 11.64 -6.80
CA LEU A 316 12.36 10.98 -6.72
C LEU A 316 12.90 10.59 -8.10
N ARG A 317 12.03 10.14 -9.01
CA ARG A 317 12.41 9.77 -10.38
C ARG A 317 12.75 10.99 -11.24
N ASN A 318 11.92 12.04 -11.19
CA ASN A 318 11.88 13.05 -12.26
C ASN A 318 12.42 14.42 -11.83
N ALA A 319 12.35 14.78 -10.55
CA ALA A 319 12.69 16.11 -10.09
C ALA A 319 14.18 16.27 -9.74
N LYS A 320 14.70 17.49 -9.86
CA LYS A 320 16.06 17.85 -9.40
C LYS A 320 16.05 18.46 -8.00
N VAL A 321 15.03 19.27 -7.72
CA VAL A 321 14.81 19.96 -6.45
C VAL A 321 13.32 19.95 -6.12
N ASP A 322 12.96 20.18 -4.86
CA ASP A 322 11.59 20.53 -4.47
C ASP A 322 11.27 22.01 -4.78
N THR A 323 10.11 22.50 -4.33
CA THR A 323 9.70 23.90 -4.59
C THR A 323 10.47 24.91 -3.73
N GLU A 324 11.07 24.47 -2.62
CA GLU A 324 11.88 25.32 -1.72
C GLU A 324 13.39 25.26 -2.05
N GLY A 325 13.79 24.45 -3.03
CA GLY A 325 15.18 24.32 -3.49
C GLY A 325 15.97 23.17 -2.85
N THR A 326 15.34 22.29 -2.05
CA THR A 326 15.99 21.10 -1.51
C THR A 326 16.28 20.11 -2.63
N GLU A 327 17.55 19.71 -2.77
CA GLU A 327 17.98 18.76 -3.80
C GLU A 327 17.35 17.37 -3.64
N ASN A 328 17.00 16.77 -4.77
CA ASN A 328 16.63 15.36 -4.83
C ASN A 328 17.90 14.49 -4.75
N PRO A 329 18.04 13.64 -3.71
CA PRO A 329 19.24 12.83 -3.51
C PRO A 329 19.45 11.74 -4.59
N LEU A 330 18.47 11.54 -5.47
CA LEU A 330 18.46 10.56 -6.57
C LEU A 330 18.24 11.22 -7.95
N ALA A 331 18.41 12.54 -8.06
CA ALA A 331 18.16 13.28 -9.29
C ALA A 331 18.91 12.68 -10.49
N GLY A 332 18.17 12.21 -11.49
CA GLY A 332 18.73 11.63 -12.72
C GLY A 332 19.36 10.24 -12.57
N ASP A 333 19.22 9.59 -11.41
CA ASP A 333 19.83 8.29 -11.14
C ASP A 333 18.91 7.10 -11.48
N ILE A 334 17.61 7.25 -11.30
CA ILE A 334 16.66 6.13 -11.28
C ILE A 334 16.34 5.63 -12.70
N LYS A 335 16.61 4.36 -12.96
CA LYS A 335 16.18 3.64 -14.17
C LYS A 335 14.90 2.82 -13.96
N SER A 336 14.71 2.27 -12.76
CA SER A 336 13.47 1.57 -12.42
C SER A 336 13.09 1.73 -10.95
N ILE A 337 11.79 1.67 -10.68
CA ILE A 337 11.22 1.61 -9.33
C ILE A 337 10.36 0.37 -9.23
N VAL A 338 10.71 -0.53 -8.31
CA VAL A 338 10.00 -1.79 -8.11
C VAL A 338 9.51 -1.87 -6.67
N SER A 339 8.21 -2.13 -6.51
CA SER A 339 7.61 -2.32 -5.19
C SER A 339 7.87 -3.75 -4.69
N TRP A 340 8.33 -3.89 -3.46
CA TRP A 340 8.36 -5.15 -2.72
C TRP A 340 7.43 -5.00 -1.52
N THR A 341 6.52 -5.95 -1.37
CA THR A 341 5.49 -5.87 -0.33
C THR A 341 5.23 -7.20 0.33
N LEU A 342 4.88 -7.16 1.62
CA LEU A 342 4.59 -8.33 2.45
C LEU A 342 3.35 -8.08 3.32
N SER A 343 2.33 -8.93 3.19
CA SER A 343 1.11 -8.95 4.01
C SER A 343 0.18 -7.74 3.84
N GLN A 344 0.22 -6.71 4.69
CA GLN A 344 -0.67 -5.54 4.55
C GLN A 344 -0.32 -4.70 3.31
N PRO A 345 0.95 -4.27 3.12
CA PRO A 345 1.41 -3.64 1.89
C PRO A 345 1.11 -4.41 0.60
N ALA A 346 0.98 -5.74 0.69
CA ALA A 346 0.68 -6.56 -0.48
C ALA A 346 -0.76 -6.32 -1.00
N ARG A 347 -1.68 -6.15 -0.05
CA ARG A 347 -3.06 -5.74 -0.32
C ARG A 347 -3.16 -4.27 -0.72
N LEU A 348 -2.31 -3.42 -0.14
CA LEU A 348 -2.17 -2.04 -0.58
C LEU A 348 -1.88 -1.96 -2.07
N MET A 349 -0.92 -2.75 -2.56
CA MET A 349 -0.50 -2.71 -3.95
C MET A 349 -1.61 -3.15 -4.91
N ASN A 350 -2.48 -4.07 -4.48
CA ASN A 350 -3.68 -4.45 -5.24
C ASN A 350 -4.58 -3.22 -5.50
N ASP A 351 -4.90 -2.45 -4.46
CA ASP A 351 -5.73 -1.25 -4.61
C ASP A 351 -5.00 -0.10 -5.30
N PHE A 352 -3.70 0.07 -5.05
CA PHE A 352 -2.91 1.11 -5.70
C PHE A 352 -2.95 0.96 -7.23
N VAL A 353 -2.78 -0.27 -7.74
CA VAL A 353 -2.92 -0.56 -9.17
C VAL A 353 -4.37 -0.39 -9.62
N TRP A 354 -5.33 -1.01 -8.92
CA TRP A 354 -6.75 -1.00 -9.31
C TRP A 354 -7.34 0.41 -9.39
N LEU A 355 -7.03 1.28 -8.42
CA LEU A 355 -7.52 2.66 -8.38
C LEU A 355 -6.74 3.59 -9.34
N GLY A 356 -5.70 3.09 -10.00
CA GLY A 356 -5.00 3.81 -11.07
C GLY A 356 -3.88 4.74 -10.59
N PHE A 357 -3.39 4.59 -9.35
CA PHE A 357 -2.33 5.45 -8.80
C PHE A 357 -0.95 5.21 -9.43
N ASN A 358 -0.80 4.19 -10.29
CA ASN A 358 0.44 4.00 -11.03
C ASN A 358 0.65 5.03 -12.17
N GLN A 359 -0.34 5.88 -12.44
CA GLN A 359 -0.19 7.05 -13.31
C GLN A 359 0.20 8.28 -12.48
N ALA A 360 1.39 8.82 -12.74
CA ALA A 360 1.89 10.05 -12.13
C ALA A 360 1.18 11.31 -12.66
N LEU A 361 1.47 12.45 -12.04
CA LEU A 361 0.88 13.74 -12.40
C LEU A 361 1.33 14.27 -13.78
N ASP A 362 2.44 13.77 -14.31
CA ASP A 362 2.90 14.01 -15.68
C ASP A 362 2.42 12.93 -16.68
N GLY A 363 1.62 11.97 -16.22
CA GLY A 363 1.13 10.83 -16.99
C GLY A 363 2.11 9.66 -17.10
N SER A 364 3.32 9.78 -16.55
CA SER A 364 4.31 8.70 -16.55
C SER A 364 3.96 7.59 -15.55
N LYS A 365 4.70 6.49 -15.64
CA LYS A 365 4.53 5.33 -14.75
C LYS A 365 5.29 5.54 -13.44
N VAL A 366 4.64 5.28 -12.30
CA VAL A 366 5.27 5.36 -10.97
C VAL A 366 6.15 4.12 -10.69
N PHE A 367 5.55 2.92 -10.72
CA PHE A 367 6.23 1.64 -10.52
C PHE A 367 6.36 0.88 -11.83
N ASP A 368 7.57 0.40 -12.13
CA ASP A 368 7.84 -0.46 -13.28
C ASP A 368 7.45 -1.91 -13.00
N GLY A 369 7.50 -2.33 -11.74
CA GLY A 369 6.99 -3.62 -11.31
C GLY A 369 6.64 -3.71 -9.83
N ALA A 370 6.02 -4.82 -9.47
CA ALA A 370 5.63 -5.16 -8.11
C ALA A 370 5.84 -6.65 -7.83
N LEU A 371 6.65 -6.97 -6.82
CA LEU A 371 6.69 -8.29 -6.21
C LEU A 371 5.80 -8.27 -4.96
N ASN A 372 4.66 -8.93 -5.08
CA ASN A 372 3.56 -8.85 -4.14
C ASN A 372 3.45 -10.14 -3.32
N PHE A 373 3.90 -10.14 -2.07
CA PHE A 373 3.93 -11.35 -1.24
C PHE A 373 2.80 -11.40 -0.21
N ILE A 374 2.07 -12.52 -0.19
CA ILE A 374 1.01 -12.89 0.75
C ILE A 374 -0.17 -11.89 0.88
N GLY A 375 -0.48 -11.16 -0.20
CA GLY A 375 -1.67 -10.29 -0.31
C GLY A 375 -2.90 -10.97 -0.89
N GLY A 376 -2.71 -12.02 -1.71
CA GLY A 376 -3.80 -12.70 -2.42
C GLY A 376 -4.58 -11.76 -3.36
N GLY A 377 -5.87 -12.04 -3.54
CA GLY A 377 -6.79 -11.21 -4.32
C GLY A 377 -7.27 -9.95 -3.58
N ASN A 378 -7.12 -9.91 -2.26
CA ASN A 378 -7.66 -8.87 -1.38
C ASN A 378 -7.05 -7.47 -1.59
N GLY A 379 -7.89 -6.46 -1.49
CA GLY A 379 -7.51 -5.05 -1.35
C GLY A 379 -7.35 -4.64 0.10
N LEU A 380 -7.33 -3.34 0.35
CA LEU A 380 -7.51 -2.72 1.65
C LEU A 380 -8.90 -2.11 1.76
N GLY A 381 -9.42 -2.04 2.99
CA GLY A 381 -10.54 -1.15 3.31
C GLY A 381 -10.11 0.32 3.33
N ILE A 382 -9.35 0.79 2.33
CA ILE A 382 -8.74 2.13 2.29
C ILE A 382 -9.59 3.18 1.60
N ASN A 383 -10.29 2.85 0.52
CA ASN A 383 -11.00 3.84 -0.28
C ASN A 383 -12.46 4.00 0.15
N TYR A 384 -12.68 4.16 1.45
CA TYR A 384 -13.99 4.25 2.08
C TYR A 384 -13.98 5.29 3.19
N ARG A 385 -15.14 5.90 3.44
CA ARG A 385 -15.32 6.73 4.64
C ARG A 385 -15.16 5.84 5.88
N PHE A 386 -14.44 6.33 6.89
CA PHE A 386 -14.02 5.54 8.05
C PHE A 386 -13.20 4.30 7.66
N ALA A 387 -12.24 4.50 6.74
CA ALA A 387 -11.31 3.47 6.28
C ALA A 387 -10.60 2.75 7.44
N GLN A 388 -10.40 1.43 7.29
CA GLN A 388 -9.75 0.61 8.31
C GLN A 388 -8.56 -0.19 7.77
N VAL A 389 -7.53 0.53 7.31
CA VAL A 389 -6.37 -0.03 6.59
C VAL A 389 -5.53 -1.02 7.41
N GLY A 390 -5.57 -0.91 8.73
CA GLY A 390 -4.88 -1.82 9.64
C GLY A 390 -5.51 -3.20 9.74
N ARG A 391 -6.81 -3.30 9.48
CA ARG A 391 -7.58 -4.52 9.70
C ARG A 391 -7.25 -5.62 8.69
N THR A 392 -7.41 -6.87 9.13
CA THR A 392 -7.23 -8.03 8.25
C THR A 392 -8.15 -9.18 8.61
N GLU A 393 -8.75 -9.79 7.59
CA GLU A 393 -9.63 -10.94 7.77
C GLU A 393 -8.80 -12.15 8.18
N ARG A 394 -9.29 -12.94 9.12
CA ARG A 394 -8.73 -14.25 9.47
C ARG A 394 -9.88 -15.19 9.81
N ASN A 395 -9.62 -16.50 9.85
CA ASN A 395 -10.64 -17.55 10.11
C ASN A 395 -11.60 -17.35 11.30
N ARG A 396 -11.31 -16.47 12.26
CA ARG A 396 -12.18 -16.15 13.41
C ARG A 396 -12.29 -14.65 13.70
N GLN A 397 -11.78 -13.80 12.82
CA GLN A 397 -11.61 -12.38 13.10
C GLN A 397 -12.04 -11.52 11.92
N ASN A 398 -12.85 -10.51 12.22
CA ASN A 398 -13.21 -9.41 11.34
C ASN A 398 -14.02 -9.76 10.07
N HIS A 399 -14.90 -10.76 10.09
CA HIS A 399 -15.61 -11.22 8.88
C HIS A 399 -16.72 -10.30 8.34
N ILE A 400 -17.30 -9.41 9.16
CA ILE A 400 -18.59 -8.76 8.83
C ILE A 400 -18.42 -7.35 8.24
N ALA A 401 -17.41 -6.59 8.64
CA ALA A 401 -17.24 -5.18 8.25
C ALA A 401 -16.00 -4.92 7.39
N GLN A 402 -15.41 -5.95 6.79
CA GLN A 402 -14.16 -5.78 6.06
C GLN A 402 -14.37 -5.55 4.58
N LEU A 403 -14.08 -4.33 4.17
CA LEU A 403 -14.00 -3.89 2.79
C LEU A 403 -12.66 -4.33 2.12
N GLU A 404 -12.11 -5.46 2.57
CA GLU A 404 -10.83 -6.03 2.14
C GLU A 404 -11.00 -7.03 0.98
N GLY A 405 -12.07 -7.85 1.01
CA GLY A 405 -12.40 -8.85 -0.01
C GLY A 405 -13.38 -8.32 -1.05
N VAL A 406 -13.13 -7.12 -1.58
CA VAL A 406 -14.03 -6.45 -2.53
C VAL A 406 -13.55 -6.66 -3.97
N PHE A 407 -14.48 -7.00 -4.85
CA PHE A 407 -14.24 -7.11 -6.29
C PHE A 407 -13.71 -5.78 -6.88
N PRO A 408 -12.69 -5.80 -7.78
CA PRO A 408 -12.14 -6.95 -8.49
C PRO A 408 -10.97 -7.65 -7.79
N PHE A 409 -10.95 -8.99 -7.89
CA PHE A 409 -9.91 -9.84 -7.28
C PHE A 409 -8.71 -10.10 -8.19
N SER A 410 -8.95 -10.23 -9.50
CA SER A 410 -7.95 -10.56 -10.52
C SER A 410 -7.48 -9.33 -11.31
N TYR A 411 -6.35 -9.48 -12.00
CA TYR A 411 -5.87 -8.48 -12.95
C TYR A 411 -6.69 -8.45 -14.24
N THR A 412 -7.14 -9.63 -14.67
CA THR A 412 -8.08 -9.84 -15.77
C THR A 412 -9.45 -9.29 -15.43
N THR A 413 -10.12 -8.69 -16.41
CA THR A 413 -11.51 -8.27 -16.29
C THR A 413 -12.41 -9.49 -16.16
N THR A 414 -13.18 -9.54 -15.07
CA THR A 414 -14.21 -10.56 -14.82
C THR A 414 -15.53 -9.88 -14.46
N THR A 415 -16.60 -10.66 -14.31
CA THR A 415 -17.89 -10.14 -13.83
C THR A 415 -18.21 -10.77 -12.49
N ASP A 416 -18.53 -9.98 -11.48
CA ASP A 416 -19.02 -10.46 -10.18
C ASP A 416 -20.53 -10.73 -10.24
N SER A 417 -20.95 -11.97 -10.02
CA SER A 417 -22.36 -12.36 -10.01
C SER A 417 -23.16 -11.78 -8.85
N LEU A 418 -22.51 -11.40 -7.74
CA LEU A 418 -23.21 -10.85 -6.58
C LEU A 418 -23.66 -9.42 -6.84
N THR A 419 -22.82 -8.61 -7.48
CA THR A 419 -23.10 -7.18 -7.74
C THR A 419 -23.44 -6.85 -9.20
N GLY A 420 -23.15 -7.76 -10.14
CA GLY A 420 -23.26 -7.53 -11.58
C GLY A 420 -22.16 -6.64 -12.17
N LYS A 421 -21.16 -6.22 -11.37
CA LYS A 421 -20.07 -5.36 -11.83
C LYS A 421 -19.07 -6.13 -12.69
N THR A 422 -18.56 -5.48 -13.73
CA THR A 422 -17.48 -5.99 -14.58
C THR A 422 -16.27 -5.08 -14.46
N ASP A 423 -15.16 -5.59 -13.93
CA ASP A 423 -13.93 -4.84 -13.67
C ASP A 423 -12.71 -5.78 -13.55
N GLY A 424 -11.51 -5.22 -13.50
CA GLY A 424 -10.25 -5.92 -13.27
C GLY A 424 -9.15 -4.95 -12.84
N LYS A 425 -8.15 -5.39 -12.07
CA LYS A 425 -7.12 -4.49 -11.52
C LYS A 425 -6.35 -3.72 -12.60
N PHE A 426 -6.24 -4.25 -13.82
CA PHE A 426 -5.54 -3.58 -14.93
C PHE A 426 -6.39 -2.65 -15.81
N VAL A 427 -7.70 -2.54 -15.58
CA VAL A 427 -8.59 -1.71 -16.43
C VAL A 427 -8.09 -0.27 -16.52
N ARG A 428 -7.76 0.37 -15.38
CA ARG A 428 -7.33 1.77 -15.34
C ARG A 428 -5.91 1.98 -15.88
N CYS A 429 -4.97 1.12 -15.50
CA CYS A 429 -3.59 1.28 -15.93
C CYS A 429 -3.42 0.97 -17.42
N ASN A 430 -4.27 0.13 -18.01
CA ASN A 430 -4.26 -0.13 -19.46
C ASN A 430 -4.66 1.12 -20.24
N ALA A 431 -5.72 1.82 -19.79
CA ALA A 431 -6.17 3.06 -20.41
C ALA A 431 -5.09 4.16 -20.38
N THR A 432 -4.21 4.15 -19.38
CA THR A 432 -3.16 5.15 -19.20
C THR A 432 -1.77 4.65 -19.61
N LYS A 433 -1.64 3.40 -20.07
CA LYS A 433 -0.37 2.73 -20.40
C LYS A 433 0.63 2.71 -19.24
N THR A 434 0.12 2.64 -18.03
CA THR A 434 0.92 2.66 -16.80
C THR A 434 0.91 1.33 -16.06
N CYS A 435 0.49 0.21 -16.67
CA CYS A 435 0.52 -1.06 -15.95
C CYS A 435 1.95 -1.48 -15.55
N PRO A 436 2.17 -1.89 -14.29
CA PRO A 436 3.43 -2.47 -13.84
C PRO A 436 3.53 -3.94 -14.24
N LYS A 437 4.74 -4.49 -14.27
CA LYS A 437 4.95 -5.94 -14.28
C LYS A 437 4.73 -6.48 -12.88
N VAL A 438 3.83 -7.45 -12.72
CA VAL A 438 3.42 -7.94 -11.40
C VAL A 438 3.77 -9.41 -11.24
N MET A 439 4.38 -9.73 -10.10
CA MET A 439 4.47 -11.10 -9.62
C MET A 439 3.76 -11.19 -8.27
N ASN A 440 2.64 -11.92 -8.21
CA ASN A 440 2.05 -12.27 -6.93
C ASN A 440 2.62 -13.60 -6.47
N VAL A 441 3.08 -13.62 -5.23
CA VAL A 441 3.53 -14.82 -4.54
C VAL A 441 2.67 -14.97 -3.29
N TYR A 442 2.04 -16.11 -3.10
CA TYR A 442 1.11 -16.31 -1.99
C TYR A 442 1.20 -17.74 -1.47
N SER A 443 0.91 -17.93 -0.19
CA SER A 443 0.97 -19.26 0.42
C SER A 443 -0.38 -19.98 0.36
N SER A 444 -0.40 -21.22 0.81
CA SER A 444 -1.65 -21.96 1.01
C SER A 444 -2.62 -21.28 1.98
N ASN A 445 -2.14 -20.43 2.90
CA ASN A 445 -3.02 -19.66 3.78
C ASN A 445 -3.82 -18.61 2.99
N GLU A 446 -3.15 -17.83 2.14
CA GLU A 446 -3.79 -16.73 1.38
C GLU A 446 -4.83 -17.24 0.39
N MET A 447 -4.67 -18.48 -0.09
CA MET A 447 -5.67 -19.13 -0.93
C MET A 447 -7.05 -19.15 -0.27
N TRP A 448 -7.09 -19.35 1.05
CA TRP A 448 -8.32 -19.45 1.83
C TRP A 448 -8.77 -18.11 2.43
N VAL A 449 -7.84 -17.31 2.99
CA VAL A 449 -8.20 -16.16 3.85
C VAL A 449 -7.88 -14.79 3.24
N LYS A 450 -7.37 -14.75 2.01
CA LYS A 450 -7.01 -13.50 1.29
C LYS A 450 -7.50 -13.50 -0.16
N SER A 451 -8.64 -14.14 -0.42
CA SER A 451 -9.23 -14.30 -1.77
C SER A 451 -8.21 -14.75 -2.82
N GLY A 452 -7.20 -15.54 -2.42
CA GLY A 452 -6.18 -16.00 -3.36
C GLY A 452 -6.77 -16.87 -4.46
N SER A 453 -7.86 -17.60 -4.19
CA SER A 453 -8.54 -18.43 -5.20
C SER A 453 -9.15 -17.55 -6.31
N LEU A 454 -9.73 -16.41 -5.93
CA LEU A 454 -10.34 -15.44 -6.84
C LEU A 454 -9.31 -14.57 -7.56
N LEU A 455 -8.04 -14.57 -7.12
CA LEU A 455 -6.96 -13.91 -7.85
C LEU A 455 -6.73 -14.55 -9.22
N THR A 456 -6.89 -15.88 -9.32
CA THR A 456 -6.57 -16.66 -10.52
C THR A 456 -7.77 -17.39 -11.12
N THR A 457 -8.98 -17.23 -10.55
CA THR A 457 -10.21 -17.84 -11.08
C THR A 457 -11.33 -16.82 -11.21
N HIS A 458 -12.22 -17.05 -12.18
CA HIS A 458 -13.38 -16.21 -12.40
C HIS A 458 -14.40 -16.44 -11.26
N PRO A 459 -14.88 -15.38 -10.57
CA PRO A 459 -15.72 -15.53 -9.39
C PRO A 459 -17.02 -16.32 -9.65
N ASN A 460 -17.60 -16.19 -10.84
CA ASN A 460 -18.86 -16.85 -11.18
C ASN A 460 -18.71 -18.32 -11.61
N THR A 461 -17.63 -18.66 -12.34
CA THR A 461 -17.49 -20.00 -12.94
C THR A 461 -16.54 -20.89 -12.16
N GLY A 462 -15.66 -20.30 -11.34
CA GLY A 462 -14.58 -20.99 -10.67
C GLY A 462 -13.51 -21.57 -11.61
N LEU A 463 -13.54 -21.20 -12.90
CA LEU A 463 -12.54 -21.56 -13.90
C LEU A 463 -11.37 -20.58 -13.85
N ASP A 464 -10.18 -21.03 -14.24
CA ASP A 464 -9.00 -20.19 -14.30
C ASP A 464 -9.22 -18.99 -15.24
N VAL A 465 -8.74 -17.81 -14.84
CA VAL A 465 -8.66 -16.65 -15.74
C VAL A 465 -7.39 -16.69 -16.56
N GLU A 466 -7.44 -16.14 -17.78
CA GLU A 466 -6.22 -15.86 -18.53
C GLU A 466 -5.58 -14.59 -17.96
N GLU A 467 -4.36 -14.73 -17.44
CA GLU A 467 -3.61 -13.61 -16.86
C GLU A 467 -3.07 -12.68 -17.94
N PRO A 468 -3.03 -11.36 -17.70
CA PRO A 468 -2.34 -10.44 -18.60
C PRO A 468 -0.87 -10.84 -18.78
N PRO A 469 -0.25 -10.56 -19.95
CA PRO A 469 1.14 -10.90 -20.22
C PRO A 469 2.13 -10.38 -19.17
N GLU A 470 1.82 -9.25 -18.52
CA GLU A 470 2.60 -8.58 -17.48
C GLU A 470 2.40 -9.16 -16.07
N VAL A 471 1.56 -10.18 -15.89
CA VAL A 471 1.23 -10.76 -14.59
C VAL A 471 1.73 -12.20 -14.47
N ARG A 472 2.30 -12.53 -13.31
CA ARG A 472 2.61 -13.91 -12.90
C ARG A 472 2.09 -14.18 -11.50
N ASN A 473 1.59 -15.40 -11.28
CA ASN A 473 1.05 -15.85 -10.01
C ASN A 473 1.74 -17.15 -9.58
N TYR A 474 2.33 -17.16 -8.38
CA TYR A 474 3.07 -18.29 -7.82
C TYR A 474 2.53 -18.69 -6.45
N LEU A 475 2.17 -19.96 -6.30
CA LEU A 475 1.74 -20.54 -5.03
C LEU A 475 2.92 -21.21 -4.33
N VAL A 476 3.22 -20.77 -3.11
CA VAL A 476 4.09 -21.47 -2.17
C VAL A 476 3.28 -22.52 -1.43
N SER A 477 3.21 -23.73 -2.00
CA SER A 477 2.47 -24.85 -1.41
C SER A 477 2.97 -25.18 -0.02
N SER A 478 2.05 -25.42 0.92
CA SER A 478 2.34 -25.72 2.33
C SER A 478 3.09 -24.61 3.08
N GLY A 479 3.21 -23.42 2.48
CA GLY A 479 3.75 -22.24 3.14
C GLY A 479 2.77 -21.67 4.19
N PRO A 480 3.28 -21.13 5.31
CA PRO A 480 2.46 -20.37 6.26
C PRO A 480 2.28 -18.90 5.81
N HIS A 481 1.45 -18.13 6.52
CA HIS A 481 1.42 -16.67 6.37
C HIS A 481 2.71 -16.05 6.93
N GLY A 482 3.66 -15.72 6.06
CA GLY A 482 4.93 -15.10 6.43
C GLY A 482 6.10 -15.66 5.63
N SER A 483 7.31 -15.16 5.91
CA SER A 483 8.57 -15.72 5.42
C SER A 483 9.39 -16.26 6.60
N GLY A 484 10.18 -17.31 6.38
CA GLY A 484 11.01 -17.95 7.41
C GLY A 484 10.47 -19.26 7.98
N THR A 485 11.41 -20.09 8.43
CA THR A 485 11.16 -21.36 9.12
C THR A 485 10.53 -21.10 10.49
N GLN A 486 9.37 -21.69 10.76
CA GLN A 486 8.83 -21.72 12.12
C GLN A 486 9.17 -23.07 12.75
N SER A 487 9.76 -23.06 13.95
CA SER A 487 10.18 -24.29 14.65
C SER A 487 9.05 -25.32 14.78
N THR A 488 9.34 -26.58 14.46
CA THR A 488 8.47 -27.75 14.67
C THR A 488 8.82 -28.48 15.97
N ALA A 489 9.87 -28.07 16.69
CA ALA A 489 10.37 -28.80 17.85
C ALA A 489 9.47 -28.67 19.09
N THR A 490 8.59 -27.67 19.12
CA THR A 490 7.56 -27.50 20.14
C THR A 490 6.25 -27.14 19.45
N SER A 491 5.15 -27.82 19.78
CA SER A 491 3.83 -27.23 19.57
C SER A 491 3.86 -25.85 20.22
N PRO A 492 3.40 -24.77 19.56
CA PRO A 492 3.35 -23.47 20.21
C PRO A 492 2.58 -23.65 21.53
N SER A 493 3.18 -23.24 22.66
CA SER A 493 2.41 -23.12 23.90
C SER A 493 1.31 -22.08 23.67
N GLY A 494 0.06 -22.38 24.05
CA GLY A 494 -1.08 -21.49 23.88
C GLY A 494 -2.14 -22.01 22.89
N SER A 495 -2.70 -21.12 22.07
CA SER A 495 -3.94 -21.33 21.28
C SER A 495 -3.81 -22.25 20.05
N ASN A 496 -2.61 -22.77 19.75
CA ASN A 496 -2.34 -23.58 18.55
C ASN A 496 -1.99 -25.02 18.91
N SER A 497 -2.66 -25.99 18.27
CA SER A 497 -2.44 -27.43 18.49
C SER A 497 -1.63 -28.11 17.38
N GLN A 498 -1.16 -27.37 16.38
CA GLN A 498 -0.48 -27.89 15.19
C GLN A 498 0.97 -27.41 15.11
N PHE A 499 1.85 -28.25 14.57
CA PHE A 499 3.21 -27.86 14.23
C PHE A 499 3.21 -26.84 13.09
N ASN A 500 4.14 -25.89 13.14
CA ASN A 500 4.28 -24.92 12.07
C ASN A 500 5.02 -25.49 10.85
N SER A 501 4.89 -24.82 9.70
CA SER A 501 5.59 -25.17 8.47
C SER A 501 7.06 -24.72 8.51
N GLN A 502 7.95 -25.57 7.97
CA GLN A 502 9.38 -25.28 7.76
C GLN A 502 9.66 -24.64 6.39
N VAL A 503 8.63 -24.34 5.59
CA VAL A 503 8.82 -23.75 4.26
C VAL A 503 9.25 -22.29 4.40
N ASP A 504 10.50 -22.01 4.05
CA ASP A 504 10.99 -20.64 3.88
C ASP A 504 10.80 -20.17 2.43
N ALA A 505 9.98 -19.14 2.25
CA ALA A 505 9.72 -18.53 0.94
C ALA A 505 10.85 -17.59 0.46
N ASN A 506 11.76 -17.14 1.34
CA ASN A 506 12.74 -16.12 0.98
C ASN A 506 13.69 -16.51 -0.18
N PRO A 507 14.20 -17.75 -0.29
CA PRO A 507 15.00 -18.15 -1.46
C PRO A 507 14.24 -17.96 -2.78
N LEU A 508 12.97 -18.37 -2.83
CA LEU A 508 12.10 -18.17 -3.99
C LEU A 508 11.85 -16.67 -4.24
N LEU A 509 11.51 -15.91 -3.20
CA LEU A 509 11.26 -14.47 -3.32
C LEU A 509 12.47 -13.72 -3.89
N ARG A 510 13.69 -14.05 -3.44
CA ARG A 510 14.92 -13.45 -3.98
C ARG A 510 15.16 -13.81 -5.43
N ALA A 511 14.93 -15.07 -5.81
CA ALA A 511 15.05 -15.50 -7.21
C ALA A 511 14.03 -14.79 -8.11
N LEU A 512 12.77 -14.68 -7.67
CA LEU A 512 11.72 -13.97 -8.39
C LEU A 512 11.96 -12.45 -8.44
N TRP A 513 12.56 -11.86 -7.40
CA TRP A 513 12.98 -10.46 -7.43
C TRP A 513 14.00 -10.21 -8.54
N VAL A 514 15.02 -11.06 -8.67
CA VAL A 514 16.01 -10.97 -9.76
C VAL A 514 15.33 -11.16 -11.12
N ALA A 515 14.45 -12.16 -11.26
CA ALA A 515 13.71 -12.39 -12.51
C ALA A 515 12.78 -11.21 -12.87
N LEU A 516 12.16 -10.55 -11.88
CA LEU A 516 11.34 -9.37 -12.11
C LEU A 516 12.19 -8.18 -12.59
N ASP A 517 13.35 -7.98 -11.96
CA ASP A 517 14.31 -6.96 -12.38
C ASP A 517 14.81 -7.18 -13.82
N GLU A 518 15.21 -8.42 -14.16
CA GLU A 518 15.59 -8.79 -15.53
C GLU A 518 14.43 -8.62 -16.52
N TRP A 519 13.21 -8.95 -16.10
CA TRP A 519 12.04 -8.75 -16.93
C TRP A 519 11.82 -7.28 -17.23
N ILE A 520 11.93 -6.41 -16.24
CA ILE A 520 11.77 -4.95 -16.40
C ILE A 520 12.89 -4.38 -17.27
N MET A 521 14.14 -4.72 -16.96
CA MET A 521 15.32 -4.05 -17.53
C MET A 521 15.76 -4.61 -18.88
N ALA A 522 15.61 -5.92 -19.09
CA ALA A 522 16.08 -6.62 -20.29
C ALA A 522 14.95 -7.25 -21.12
N GLY A 523 13.70 -7.21 -20.62
CA GLY A 523 12.56 -7.83 -21.31
C GLY A 523 12.50 -9.36 -21.17
N THR A 524 13.44 -9.99 -20.46
CA THR A 524 13.49 -11.43 -20.25
C THR A 524 12.31 -11.89 -19.37
N PRO A 525 11.33 -12.64 -19.92
CA PRO A 525 10.18 -13.05 -19.12
C PRO A 525 10.61 -14.01 -18.00
N PRO A 526 10.00 -13.89 -16.80
CA PRO A 526 10.17 -14.86 -15.72
C PRO A 526 9.55 -16.21 -16.10
N PRO A 527 9.75 -17.26 -15.28
CA PRO A 527 9.01 -18.50 -15.41
C PRO A 527 7.48 -18.26 -15.56
N PRO A 528 6.75 -19.12 -16.28
CA PRO A 528 5.29 -19.06 -16.31
C PRO A 528 4.69 -19.18 -14.90
N SER A 529 3.48 -18.66 -14.72
CA SER A 529 2.73 -18.81 -13.46
C SER A 529 2.66 -20.27 -13.02
N ALA A 530 2.87 -20.50 -11.73
CA ALA A 530 2.78 -21.81 -11.09
C ALA A 530 1.90 -21.72 -9.85
N ASN A 531 0.59 -21.84 -10.04
CA ASN A 531 -0.41 -21.75 -8.98
C ASN A 531 -1.35 -22.97 -8.98
N ALA A 532 -2.34 -22.99 -8.09
CA ALA A 532 -3.36 -24.02 -8.06
C ALA A 532 -4.32 -23.86 -9.27
N ILE A 533 -3.84 -24.27 -10.45
CA ILE A 533 -4.58 -24.18 -11.71
C ILE A 533 -5.67 -25.26 -11.72
N ARG A 534 -6.94 -24.89 -11.93
CA ARG A 534 -8.06 -25.80 -12.19
C ARG A 534 -8.18 -26.13 -13.69
N LYS A 535 -7.06 -26.35 -14.38
CA LYS A 535 -7.02 -26.94 -15.72
C LYS A 535 -7.35 -28.44 -15.61
N PHE A 536 -8.56 -28.76 -15.18
CA PHE A 536 -9.21 -30.03 -15.48
C PHE A 536 -9.78 -29.90 -16.89
N ARG A 537 -9.07 -30.45 -17.88
CA ARG A 537 -9.34 -31.79 -18.43
C ARG A 537 -10.81 -31.99 -18.78
N HIS A 538 -11.25 -31.34 -19.87
CA HIS A 538 -12.42 -31.75 -20.63
C HIS A 538 -12.23 -33.08 -21.41
N GLN A 539 -11.13 -33.83 -21.18
CA GLN A 539 -10.81 -35.03 -21.97
C GLN A 539 -11.08 -36.38 -21.29
N TRP A 540 -11.65 -36.45 -20.08
CA TRP A 540 -11.88 -37.75 -19.41
C TRP A 540 -13.22 -37.87 -18.66
N ILE A 541 -14.34 -37.41 -19.23
CA ILE A 541 -15.70 -37.74 -18.74
C ILE A 541 -16.60 -38.41 -19.81
N TYR A 542 -16.08 -38.74 -21.00
CA TYR A 542 -16.85 -39.54 -22.00
C TYR A 542 -16.12 -40.79 -22.52
N SER A 543 -15.30 -41.42 -21.68
CA SER A 543 -14.76 -42.75 -21.97
C SER A 543 -14.61 -43.57 -20.70
N LEU A 544 -15.74 -43.83 -20.06
CA LEU A 544 -16.01 -45.12 -19.45
C LEU A 544 -17.47 -45.42 -19.79
N VAL A 545 -17.57 -46.43 -20.62
CA VAL A 545 -18.69 -46.94 -21.41
C VAL A 545 -19.40 -48.02 -20.60
N LEU A 546 -20.70 -48.20 -20.89
CA LEU A 546 -21.59 -49.33 -20.59
C LEU A 546 -22.21 -49.41 -19.19
#